data_AF-A0A8S3JWR1-F1
#
_entry.id   AF-A0A8S3JWR1-F1
#
_cell.length_a   1.000
_cell.length_b   1.000
_cell.length_c   1.000
_cell.angle_alpha   90.00
_cell.angle_beta   90.00
_cell.angle_gamma   90.00
#
_symmetry.space_group_name_H-M   'P 1'
#
loop_
_entity.id
_entity.type
_entity.pdbx_description
1 polymer ?
#
loop_
_entity_poly.entity_id
_entity_poly.type
_entity_poly.pdbx_seq_one_letter_code
_entity_poly.pdbx_strand_id
1 'polypeptide(L)'
;LVLIATDGLPTDEKGLNDIDRLEKVLLNERHPSIDRIFITFIACTDDLQSVGYLNKFDKKIPNVDVLDDYRSERAEVLAVQGKHFPFSYGDYVVKILMGSVDQWFDQLDEKKVKLSSNAEKQPHSSSRGQISARKKSCTIS
;
A
#
# COMPACT_ATOMS: atom_id res chain seq x y z
N LEU A 1 12.68 1.97 1.24
CA LEU A 1 11.52 1.44 1.97
C LEU A 1 12.01 0.89 3.31
N VAL A 2 11.33 1.27 4.40
CA VAL A 2 11.54 0.76 5.76
C VAL A 2 10.19 0.20 6.23
N LEU A 3 10.18 -1.04 6.69
CA LEU A 3 8.99 -1.68 7.24
C LEU A 3 9.14 -1.77 8.75
N ILE A 4 8.14 -1.32 9.49
CA ILE A 4 8.13 -1.35 10.96
C ILE A 4 6.87 -2.07 11.42
N ALA A 5 7.02 -3.31 11.88
CA ALA A 5 5.95 -4.03 12.55
C ALA A 5 5.97 -3.70 14.04
N THR A 6 4.85 -3.26 14.61
CA THR A 6 4.73 -2.83 16.01
C THR A 6 3.40 -3.26 16.60
N ASP A 7 3.37 -3.56 17.89
CA ASP A 7 2.19 -3.97 18.65
C ASP A 7 1.79 -2.97 19.73
N GLY A 8 2.47 -1.81 19.79
CA GLY A 8 2.16 -0.80 20.79
C GLY A 8 2.96 0.48 20.66
N LEU A 9 3.09 1.17 21.79
CA LEU A 9 3.68 2.49 21.90
C LEU A 9 5.21 2.44 21.83
N PRO A 10 5.86 3.39 21.15
CA PRO A 10 7.30 3.57 21.26
C PRO A 10 7.64 3.99 22.69
N THR A 11 8.71 3.43 23.26
CA THR A 11 9.18 3.79 24.59
C THR A 11 10.62 4.26 24.59
N ASP A 12 10.96 5.13 25.54
CA ASP A 12 12.34 5.51 25.84
C ASP A 12 13.11 4.41 26.58
N GLU A 13 14.35 4.69 26.96
CA GLU A 13 15.22 3.78 27.74
C GLU A 13 14.67 3.43 29.13
N LYS A 14 13.65 4.17 29.61
CA LYS A 14 12.98 3.97 30.89
C LYS A 14 11.63 3.25 30.73
N GLY A 15 11.25 2.89 29.51
CA GLY A 15 9.95 2.28 29.22
C GLY A 15 8.78 3.26 29.23
N LEU A 16 9.04 4.57 29.19
CA LEU A 16 8.00 5.60 29.14
C LEU A 16 7.65 5.90 27.68
N ASN A 17 6.36 6.18 27.42
CA ASN A 17 5.88 6.54 26.09
C ASN A 17 6.68 7.72 25.50
N ASP A 18 7.19 7.54 24.28
CA ASP A 18 8.05 8.50 23.56
C ASP A 18 7.57 8.77 22.12
N ILE A 19 6.25 8.86 21.92
CA ILE A 19 5.63 9.20 20.62
C ILE A 19 6.23 10.47 20.02
N ASP A 20 6.44 11.52 20.83
CA ASP A 20 6.91 12.83 20.36
C ASP A 20 8.30 12.74 19.74
N ARG A 21 9.20 11.92 20.31
CA ARG A 21 10.52 11.70 19.74
C ARG A 21 10.45 10.91 18.45
N LEU A 22 9.61 9.88 18.37
CA LEU A 22 9.38 9.15 17.12
C LEU A 22 8.87 10.10 16.03
N GLU A 23 7.88 10.95 16.35
CA GLU A 23 7.37 11.95 15.41
C GLU A 23 8.50 12.90 14.94
N LYS A 24 9.33 13.38 15.87
CA LYS A 24 10.47 14.24 15.56
C LYS A 24 11.46 13.55 14.61
N VAL A 25 11.73 12.26 14.81
CA VAL A 25 12.60 11.48 13.92
C VAL A 25 12.01 11.40 12.51
N LEU A 26 10.73 11.07 12.42
CA LEU A 26 10.03 10.89 11.14
C LEU A 26 9.88 12.20 10.33
N LEU A 27 9.68 13.34 11.02
CA LEU A 27 9.53 14.66 10.40
C LEU A 27 10.86 15.39 10.15
N ASN A 28 11.72 15.46 11.17
CA ASN A 28 12.86 16.38 11.17
C ASN A 28 14.18 15.67 10.88
N GLU A 29 14.42 14.52 11.50
CA GLU A 29 15.73 13.84 11.44
C GLU A 29 15.87 12.97 10.19
N ARG A 30 14.75 12.66 9.51
CA ARG A 30 14.74 12.03 8.19
C ARG A 30 15.22 12.98 7.07
N HIS A 31 15.25 14.30 7.32
CA HIS A 31 15.73 15.29 6.36
C HIS A 31 17.25 15.17 6.14
N PRO A 32 17.78 15.33 4.91
CA PRO A 32 17.13 15.74 3.67
C PRO A 32 16.53 14.60 2.84
N SER A 33 16.52 13.37 3.36
CA SER A 33 16.12 12.18 2.59
C SER A 33 14.63 11.85 2.73
N ILE A 34 13.80 12.79 3.17
CA ILE A 34 12.37 12.60 3.38
C ILE A 34 11.65 12.13 2.11
N ASP A 35 12.03 12.67 0.94
CA ASP A 35 11.47 12.30 -0.37
C ASP A 35 11.99 10.97 -0.93
N ARG A 36 12.93 10.31 -0.23
CA ARG A 36 13.58 9.07 -0.67
C ARG A 36 13.38 7.90 0.29
N ILE A 37 12.93 8.18 1.52
CA ILE A 37 12.72 7.19 2.57
C ILE A 37 11.23 7.04 2.82
N PHE A 38 10.68 6.00 2.23
CA PHE A 38 9.33 5.51 2.43
C PHE A 38 9.27 4.58 3.63
N ILE A 39 8.29 4.79 4.50
CA ILE A 39 8.11 4.02 5.74
C ILE A 39 6.70 3.47 5.75
N THR A 40 6.56 2.17 5.99
CA THR A 40 5.26 1.53 6.22
C THR A 40 5.26 0.94 7.62
N PHE A 41 4.30 1.38 8.45
CA PHE A 41 4.02 0.73 9.73
C PHE A 41 3.01 -0.38 9.55
N ILE A 42 3.21 -1.49 10.26
CA ILE A 42 2.29 -2.62 10.28
C ILE A 42 1.86 -2.81 11.74
N ALA A 43 0.63 -2.40 12.05
CA ALA A 43 0.04 -2.58 13.36
C ALA A 43 -0.29 -4.07 13.57
N CYS A 44 0.39 -4.68 14.54
CA CYS A 44 0.33 -6.10 14.84
C CYS A 44 -0.35 -6.35 16.19
N THR A 45 -1.45 -5.65 16.47
CA THR A 45 -2.15 -5.68 17.76
C THR A 45 -3.64 -5.43 17.59
N ASP A 46 -4.44 -6.06 18.45
CA ASP A 46 -5.88 -5.79 18.55
C ASP A 46 -6.17 -4.55 19.44
N ASP A 47 -5.16 -4.01 20.12
CA ASP A 47 -5.29 -2.79 20.94
C ASP A 47 -5.14 -1.53 20.08
N LEU A 48 -6.24 -1.12 19.46
CA LEU A 48 -6.31 0.07 18.60
C LEU A 48 -5.89 1.37 19.32
N GLN A 49 -5.98 1.43 20.65
CA GLN A 49 -5.55 2.63 21.40
C GLN A 49 -4.02 2.76 21.43
N SER A 50 -3.31 1.62 21.52
CA SER A 50 -1.85 1.59 21.57
C SER A 50 -1.18 2.01 20.25
N VAL A 51 -1.88 1.83 19.12
CA VAL A 51 -1.37 2.15 17.77
C VAL A 51 -2.10 3.32 17.11
N GLY A 52 -3.15 3.87 17.72
CA GLY A 52 -3.94 4.96 17.14
C GLY A 52 -3.17 6.26 16.86
N TYR A 53 -1.95 6.41 17.41
CA TYR A 53 -1.05 7.50 17.06
C TYR A 53 -0.51 7.38 15.62
N LEU A 54 -0.36 6.16 15.10
CA LEU A 54 0.12 5.90 13.73
C LEU A 54 -0.83 6.48 12.69
N ASN A 55 -2.14 6.39 12.88
CA ASN A 55 -3.14 7.01 12.01
C ASN A 55 -3.03 8.54 11.92
N LYS A 56 -2.41 9.18 12.93
CA LYS A 56 -2.09 10.62 12.87
C LYS A 56 -0.80 10.87 12.08
N PHE A 57 0.17 9.96 12.16
CA PHE A 57 1.43 10.05 11.43
C PHE A 57 1.21 9.88 9.93
N ASP A 58 0.44 8.87 9.54
CA ASP A 58 0.03 8.61 8.16
C ASP A 58 -0.50 9.88 7.46
N LYS A 59 -1.46 10.56 8.10
CA LYS A 59 -2.09 11.78 7.55
C LYS A 59 -1.20 13.02 7.53
N LYS A 60 -0.13 13.05 8.34
CA LYS A 60 0.66 14.26 8.60
C LYS A 60 2.06 14.19 8.00
N ILE A 61 2.65 13.00 7.95
CA ILE A 61 4.06 12.80 7.65
C ILE A 61 4.17 12.24 6.23
N PRO A 62 4.88 12.92 5.31
CA PRO A 62 4.99 12.45 3.94
C PRO A 62 5.71 11.10 3.86
N ASN A 63 5.34 10.26 2.89
CA ASN A 63 5.96 8.95 2.63
C ASN A 63 5.91 8.03 3.86
N VAL A 64 4.88 8.17 4.69
CA VAL A 64 4.53 7.26 5.78
C VAL A 64 3.16 6.69 5.45
N ASP A 65 3.01 5.38 5.61
CA ASP A 65 1.77 4.63 5.47
C ASP A 65 1.61 3.71 6.69
N VAL A 66 0.38 3.37 7.02
CA VAL A 66 0.02 2.54 8.17
C VAL A 66 -1.01 1.51 7.71
N LEU A 67 -0.66 0.23 7.87
CA LEU A 67 -1.58 -0.87 7.64
C LEU A 67 -1.86 -1.63 8.93
N ASP A 68 -3.10 -2.11 9.03
CA ASP A 68 -3.50 -3.09 10.02
C ASP A 68 -3.16 -4.53 9.56
N ASP A 69 -3.54 -5.50 10.39
CA ASP A 69 -3.42 -6.91 10.04
C ASP A 69 -4.27 -7.25 8.79
N TYR A 70 -3.89 -8.31 8.08
CA TYR A 70 -4.56 -8.73 6.84
C TYR A 70 -6.08 -8.83 6.94
N ARG A 71 -6.63 -9.31 8.08
CA ARG A 71 -8.08 -9.52 8.20
C ARG A 71 -8.82 -8.21 8.29
N SER A 72 -8.30 -7.28 9.08
CA SER A 72 -8.84 -5.93 9.26
C SER A 72 -8.73 -5.13 7.97
N GLU A 73 -7.53 -5.07 7.39
CA GLU A 73 -7.26 -4.41 6.10
C GLU A 73 -8.17 -4.92 4.99
N ARG A 74 -8.30 -6.25 4.86
CA ARG A 74 -9.20 -6.85 3.86
C ARG A 74 -10.66 -6.47 4.10
N ALA A 75 -11.09 -6.39 5.35
CA ALA A 75 -12.46 -6.00 5.67
C ALA A 75 -12.74 -4.56 5.21
N GLU A 76 -11.80 -3.65 5.42
CA GLU A 76 -11.88 -2.23 5.02
C GLU A 76 -11.87 -2.07 3.50
N VAL A 77 -10.92 -2.71 2.81
CA VAL A 77 -10.88 -2.74 1.34
C VAL A 77 -12.20 -3.27 0.76
N LEU A 78 -12.74 -4.36 1.31
CA LEU A 78 -14.02 -4.91 0.82
C LEU A 78 -15.23 -4.04 1.17
N ALA A 79 -15.18 -3.27 2.27
CA ALA A 79 -16.22 -2.32 2.63
C ALA A 79 -16.30 -1.18 1.60
N VAL A 80 -15.15 -0.71 1.10
CA VAL A 80 -15.09 0.37 0.11
C VAL A 80 -15.24 -0.13 -1.32
N GLN A 81 -14.51 -1.16 -1.73
CA GLN A 81 -14.51 -1.66 -3.11
C GLN A 81 -15.72 -2.55 -3.42
N GLY A 82 -16.27 -3.22 -2.41
CA GLY A 82 -17.39 -4.15 -2.51
C GLY A 82 -16.97 -5.61 -2.30
N LYS A 83 -17.93 -6.44 -1.86
CA LYS A 83 -17.73 -7.83 -1.41
C LYS A 83 -17.05 -8.77 -2.40
N HIS A 84 -17.08 -8.44 -3.70
CA HIS A 84 -16.51 -9.26 -4.78
C HIS A 84 -15.19 -8.70 -5.32
N PHE A 85 -14.65 -7.64 -4.71
CA PHE A 85 -13.36 -7.10 -5.11
C PHE A 85 -12.25 -8.14 -4.84
N PRO A 86 -11.38 -8.44 -5.83
CA PRO A 86 -10.33 -9.42 -5.67
C PRO A 86 -9.19 -8.84 -4.82
N PHE A 87 -9.23 -9.11 -3.51
CA PHE A 87 -8.16 -8.76 -2.58
C PHE A 87 -7.69 -9.99 -1.81
N SER A 88 -6.54 -10.50 -2.24
CA SER A 88 -5.86 -11.67 -1.69
C SER A 88 -4.77 -11.28 -0.69
N TYR A 89 -4.17 -12.28 -0.05
CA TYR A 89 -3.00 -12.06 0.80
C TYR A 89 -1.79 -11.54 -0.01
N GLY A 90 -1.68 -11.92 -1.29
CA GLY A 90 -0.64 -11.39 -2.17
C GLY A 90 -0.82 -9.89 -2.40
N ASP A 91 -2.06 -9.44 -2.62
CA ASP A 91 -2.38 -8.02 -2.79
C ASP A 91 -2.09 -7.22 -1.52
N TYR A 92 -2.36 -7.80 -0.35
CA TYR A 92 -1.99 -7.24 0.95
C TYR A 92 -0.47 -7.05 1.09
N VAL A 93 0.33 -8.06 0.75
CA VAL A 93 1.80 -7.94 0.78
C VAL A 93 2.29 -6.86 -0.18
N VAL A 94 1.68 -6.74 -1.36
CA VAL A 94 2.01 -5.65 -2.28
C VAL A 94 1.63 -4.30 -1.68
N LYS A 95 0.46 -4.18 -1.03
CA LYS A 95 0.05 -2.95 -0.35
C LYS A 95 1.06 -2.55 0.73
N ILE A 96 1.53 -3.48 1.57
CA ILE A 96 2.60 -3.20 2.55
C ILE A 96 3.85 -2.57 1.89
N LEU A 97 4.24 -3.08 0.72
CA LEU A 97 5.45 -2.63 0.02
C LEU A 97 5.26 -1.33 -0.74
N MET A 98 4.05 -1.06 -1.22
CA MET A 98 3.75 0.00 -2.18
C MET A 98 2.90 1.13 -1.63
N GLY A 99 2.17 0.96 -0.52
CA GLY A 99 1.22 1.97 -0.03
C GLY A 99 1.90 3.30 0.29
N SER A 100 3.01 3.29 1.02
CA SER A 100 3.82 4.52 1.24
C SER A 100 4.43 5.12 -0.04
N VAL A 101 4.55 4.36 -1.13
CA VAL A 101 5.23 4.76 -2.38
C VAL A 101 4.24 5.26 -3.45
N ASP A 102 3.08 4.63 -3.55
CA ASP A 102 2.10 4.83 -4.62
C ASP A 102 0.69 4.98 -4.03
N GLN A 103 0.13 6.17 -4.27
CA GLN A 103 -1.18 6.59 -3.77
C GLN A 103 -2.34 5.69 -4.21
N TRP A 104 -2.18 4.93 -5.31
CA TRP A 104 -3.20 3.99 -5.74
C TRP A 104 -3.38 2.87 -4.73
N PHE A 105 -2.29 2.35 -4.16
CA PHE A 105 -2.32 1.28 -3.16
C PHE A 105 -2.79 1.78 -1.81
N ASP A 106 -2.26 2.93 -1.39
CA ASP A 106 -2.67 3.67 -0.19
C ASP A 106 -4.19 3.85 -0.13
N GLN A 107 -4.81 4.29 -1.22
CA GLN A 107 -6.24 4.66 -1.24
C GLN A 107 -7.21 3.47 -1.47
N LEU A 108 -6.74 2.22 -1.48
CA LEU A 108 -7.59 1.05 -1.79
C LEU A 108 -8.71 0.81 -0.77
N ASP A 109 -8.53 1.22 0.47
CA ASP A 109 -9.48 1.13 1.58
C ASP A 109 -10.22 2.45 1.83
N GLU A 110 -9.86 3.53 1.12
CA GLU A 110 -10.53 4.83 1.24
C GLU A 110 -11.45 5.17 0.05
N LYS A 111 -11.06 4.77 -1.18
CA LYS A 111 -11.73 5.22 -2.42
C LYS A 111 -11.93 4.09 -3.41
N LYS A 112 -13.13 4.05 -4.02
CA LYS A 112 -13.43 3.08 -5.09
C LYS A 112 -12.51 3.23 -6.28
N VAL A 113 -11.82 2.16 -6.64
CA VAL A 113 -10.99 2.11 -7.84
C VAL A 113 -11.81 1.66 -9.05
N LYS A 114 -11.57 2.27 -10.21
CA LYS A 114 -12.13 1.81 -11.47
C LYS A 114 -11.21 0.72 -12.02
N LEU A 115 -11.55 -0.54 -11.77
CA LEU A 115 -10.91 -1.65 -12.47
C LEU A 115 -11.26 -1.50 -13.96
N SER A 116 -10.27 -1.24 -14.81
CA SER A 116 -10.47 -1.29 -16.25
C SER A 116 -10.81 -2.72 -16.62
N SER A 117 -12.04 -2.93 -17.07
CA SER A 117 -12.54 -4.22 -17.53
C SER A 117 -11.90 -4.59 -18.88
N ASN A 118 -10.59 -4.80 -18.92
CA ASN A 118 -9.90 -5.38 -20.08
C ASN A 118 -9.97 -6.92 -20.08
N ALA A 119 -11.13 -7.44 -19.69
CA ALA A 119 -11.46 -8.86 -19.77
C ALA A 119 -12.79 -9.05 -20.52
N GLU A 120 -12.93 -8.40 -21.67
CA GLU A 120 -14.00 -8.72 -22.62
C GLU A 120 -13.45 -9.48 -23.83
N LYS A 121 -13.62 -10.81 -23.75
CA LYS A 121 -13.98 -11.75 -24.82
C LYS A 121 -13.19 -11.64 -26.13
N GLN A 122 -12.16 -12.48 -26.28
CA GLN A 122 -11.90 -13.05 -27.61
C GLN A 122 -12.92 -14.16 -27.87
N PRO A 123 -13.79 -14.06 -28.90
CA PRO A 123 -14.57 -15.20 -29.34
C PRO A 123 -13.62 -16.20 -30.00
N HIS A 124 -13.63 -17.42 -29.46
CA HIS A 124 -13.07 -18.60 -30.10
C HIS A 124 -13.75 -18.78 -31.47
N SER A 125 -13.10 -18.39 -32.56
CA SER A 125 -13.44 -18.88 -33.90
C SER A 125 -12.27 -19.72 -34.40
N SER A 126 -12.51 -21.03 -34.50
CA SER A 126 -11.62 -21.93 -35.20
C SER A 126 -11.71 -21.62 -36.70
N SER A 127 -10.61 -21.20 -37.32
CA SER A 127 -10.47 -21.31 -38.77
C SER A 127 -9.00 -21.32 -39.17
N ARG A 128 -8.64 -22.44 -39.82
CA ARG A 128 -7.38 -22.70 -40.52
C ARG A 128 -6.92 -21.54 -41.41
N GLY A 129 -5.62 -21.25 -41.33
CA GLY A 129 -4.75 -20.96 -42.48
C GLY A 129 -4.86 -19.58 -43.14
N GLN A 130 -3.80 -18.77 -43.00
CA GLN A 130 -2.94 -18.38 -44.13
C GLN A 130 -1.79 -17.48 -43.66
N ILE A 131 -0.59 -17.84 -44.10
CA ILE A 131 0.65 -17.08 -43.96
C ILE A 131 0.60 -15.92 -44.97
N SER A 132 0.84 -14.68 -44.53
CA SER A 132 1.37 -13.63 -45.42
C SER A 132 2.05 -12.52 -44.63
N ALA A 133 3.28 -12.24 -45.02
CA ALA A 133 4.22 -11.33 -44.39
C ALA A 133 3.87 -9.85 -44.61
N ARG A 134 4.18 -9.00 -43.63
CA ARG A 134 4.66 -7.63 -43.89
C ARG A 134 5.45 -7.08 -42.71
N LYS A 135 6.75 -6.86 -42.94
CA LYS A 135 7.68 -6.10 -42.10
C LYS A 135 7.12 -4.70 -41.82
N LYS A 136 7.21 -4.24 -40.57
CA LYS A 136 7.35 -2.81 -40.26
C LYS A 136 8.50 -2.64 -39.29
N SER A 137 9.53 -1.95 -39.78
CA SER A 137 10.69 -1.47 -39.04
C SER A 137 10.22 -0.39 -38.07
N CYS A 138 10.60 -0.48 -36.80
CA CYS A 138 10.49 0.61 -35.85
C CYS A 138 11.88 0.82 -35.24
N THR A 139 12.51 1.93 -35.61
CA THR A 139 13.76 2.40 -35.03
C THR A 139 13.39 3.39 -33.94
N ILE A 140 13.90 3.16 -32.72
CA ILE A 140 13.78 4.09 -31.60
C ILE A 140 15.11 4.87 -31.57
N SER A 141 15.03 6.20 -31.66
CA SER A 141 16.13 7.12 -31.36
C SER A 141 16.05 7.57 -29.90
#